data_AF-A0A523YL61-F1
#
_entry.id   AF-A0A523YL61-F1
#
_cell.length_a   1.000
_cell.length_b   1.000
_cell.length_c   1.000
_cell.angle_alpha   90.00
_cell.angle_beta   90.00
_cell.angle_gamma   90.00
#
_symmetry.space_group_name_H-M   'P 1'
#
loop_
_entity.id
_entity.type
_entity.pdbx_description
1 polymer ?
#
loop_
_entity_poly.entity_id
_entity_poly.type
_entity_poly.pdbx_seq_one_letter_code
_entity_poly.pdbx_strand_id
1 'polypeptide(L)'
;MKCLACLFGLATLALMATLTLSSAWADDPKARQIMEKVDARDDGDNMTSDMEMVLIDKNKNERIRLLRTFGKDKGRDQWKLMFFLEPANVKDTAFLSYDYYDADKDDDQWLYLPALRKTKRIASSDKSSAFMGSDFSYADMTTEALDNYDYKLLKEMDVRGHKVWLIERVPRSERVVDQYGYT
;
A
#
# COMPACT_ATOMS: atom_id res chain seq x y z
N MET A 1 40.33 -47.99 55.98
CA MET A 1 40.25 -46.67 56.65
C MET A 1 39.75 -45.64 55.64
N LYS A 2 38.82 -44.79 56.08
CA LYS A 2 37.95 -43.89 55.29
C LYS A 2 38.73 -42.76 54.58
N CYS A 3 38.27 -42.36 53.39
CA CYS A 3 37.93 -40.97 52.95
C CYS A 3 37.83 -40.92 51.40
N LEU A 4 36.65 -40.60 50.82
CA LEU A 4 36.20 -39.26 50.33
C LEU A 4 36.95 -38.84 49.04
N ALA A 5 36.37 -38.33 47.94
CA ALA A 5 35.03 -37.86 47.59
C ALA A 5 34.97 -37.59 46.05
N CYS A 6 33.76 -37.45 45.50
CA CYS A 6 33.37 -36.67 44.30
C CYS A 6 34.07 -37.02 42.96
N LEU A 7 33.49 -37.75 41.99
CA LEU A 7 32.20 -37.57 41.27
C LEU A 7 32.02 -36.14 40.73
N PHE A 8 31.72 -36.06 39.43
CA PHE A 8 31.59 -34.88 38.54
C PHE A 8 32.85 -34.45 37.79
N GLY A 9 33.12 -35.15 36.67
CA GLY A 9 33.88 -34.60 35.55
C GLY A 9 33.26 -35.11 34.25
N LEU A 10 33.00 -34.19 33.32
CA LEU A 10 32.47 -34.40 31.96
C LEU A 10 30.96 -34.68 31.84
N ALA A 11 30.16 -33.61 31.95
CA ALA A 11 28.95 -33.48 31.15
C ALA A 11 29.02 -32.14 30.40
N THR A 12 29.41 -32.24 29.13
CA THR A 12 29.35 -31.21 28.11
C THR A 12 27.99 -30.50 28.09
N LEU A 13 27.94 -29.28 28.62
CA LEU A 13 26.84 -28.35 28.36
C LEU A 13 27.31 -27.35 27.29
N ALA A 14 27.43 -27.84 26.06
CA ALA A 14 27.48 -26.97 24.89
C ALA A 14 26.08 -26.38 24.73
N LEU A 15 25.86 -25.21 25.35
CA LEU A 15 24.71 -24.36 25.10
C LEU A 15 24.81 -23.90 23.63
N MET A 16 24.31 -24.72 22.73
CA MET A 16 24.15 -24.42 21.32
C MET A 16 23.02 -23.38 21.25
N ALA A 17 23.38 -22.11 21.47
CA ALA A 17 22.56 -20.98 21.09
C ALA A 17 22.47 -21.03 19.56
N THR A 18 21.50 -21.79 19.06
CA THR A 18 21.02 -21.63 17.70
C THR A 18 20.41 -20.24 17.65
N LEU A 19 21.23 -19.23 17.35
CA LEU A 19 20.75 -18.01 16.73
C LEU A 19 20.04 -18.49 15.46
N THR A 20 18.73 -18.63 15.55
CA THR A 20 17.89 -18.51 14.37
C THR A 20 18.17 -17.11 13.86
N LEU A 21 19.08 -17.01 12.89
CA LEU A 21 19.11 -15.87 11.99
C LEU A 21 17.78 -15.91 11.25
N SER A 22 16.73 -15.38 11.88
CA SER A 22 15.63 -14.81 11.15
C SER A 22 16.28 -13.76 10.29
N SER A 23 16.43 -14.06 9.00
CA SER A 23 16.75 -13.07 7.99
C SER A 23 15.58 -12.09 7.99
N ALA A 24 15.62 -11.15 8.95
CA ALA A 24 14.82 -9.95 8.89
C ALA A 24 15.16 -9.34 7.55
N TRP A 25 14.14 -9.15 6.73
CA TRP A 25 14.28 -8.41 5.50
C TRP A 25 14.78 -7.03 5.90
N ALA A 26 16.05 -6.76 5.60
CA ALA A 26 16.66 -5.50 5.94
C ALA A 26 16.31 -4.50 4.85
N ASP A 27 15.73 -3.38 5.26
CA ASP A 27 15.48 -2.24 4.39
C ASP A 27 16.79 -1.74 3.77
N ASP A 28 16.92 -1.85 2.45
CA ASP A 28 18.10 -1.40 1.71
C ASP A 28 18.15 0.13 1.69
N PRO A 29 19.18 0.76 2.31
CA PRO A 29 19.28 2.22 2.37
C PRO A 29 19.33 2.88 0.99
N LYS A 30 19.90 2.20 -0.02
CA LYS A 30 19.95 2.75 -1.39
C LYS A 30 18.56 2.72 -2.01
N ALA A 31 17.81 1.64 -1.84
CA ALA A 31 16.45 1.54 -2.35
C ALA A 31 15.52 2.54 -1.65
N ARG A 32 15.63 2.67 -0.32
CA ARG A 32 14.94 3.68 0.50
C ARG A 32 15.16 5.09 -0.04
N GLN A 33 16.41 5.49 -0.25
CA GLN A 33 16.73 6.82 -0.79
C GLN A 33 16.18 7.05 -2.20
N ILE A 34 16.05 6.00 -3.02
CA ILE A 34 15.41 6.12 -4.34
C ILE A 34 13.91 6.37 -4.16
N MET A 35 13.25 5.62 -3.28
CA MET A 35 11.81 5.77 -3.03
C MET A 35 11.46 7.11 -2.38
N GLU A 36 12.28 7.60 -1.44
CA GLU A 36 12.16 8.95 -0.88
C GLU A 36 12.26 10.03 -1.96
N LYS A 37 13.13 9.85 -2.96
CA LYS A 37 13.22 10.76 -4.12
C LYS A 37 12.07 10.61 -5.11
N VAL A 38 11.37 9.48 -5.13
CA VAL A 38 10.17 9.29 -5.94
C VAL A 38 9.00 10.00 -5.28
N ASP A 39 8.85 9.83 -3.97
CA ASP A 39 7.82 10.47 -3.13
C ASP A 39 7.98 11.99 -3.08
N ALA A 40 9.21 12.50 -2.94
CA ALA A 40 9.48 13.94 -2.86
C ALA A 40 9.39 14.69 -4.21
N ARG A 41 8.88 14.05 -5.28
CA ARG A 41 8.69 14.74 -6.57
C ARG A 41 7.50 15.67 -6.48
N ASP A 42 7.72 16.92 -6.86
CA ASP A 42 6.65 17.93 -6.93
C ASP A 42 5.58 17.52 -7.94
N ASP A 43 4.36 17.30 -7.45
CA ASP A 43 3.14 17.05 -8.22
C ASP A 43 2.10 18.18 -8.07
N GLY A 44 2.44 19.22 -7.29
CA GLY A 44 1.66 20.43 -7.05
C GLY A 44 0.56 20.28 -5.98
N ASP A 45 0.35 21.35 -5.21
CA ASP A 45 -0.53 21.36 -4.03
C ASP A 45 -2.03 21.08 -4.30
N ASN A 46 -2.50 21.27 -5.54
CA ASN A 46 -3.90 21.07 -5.91
C ASN A 46 -3.99 20.49 -7.32
N MET A 47 -4.85 19.48 -7.46
CA MET A 47 -5.09 18.80 -8.72
C MET A 47 -6.57 18.92 -9.11
N THR A 48 -6.84 19.08 -10.41
CA THR A 48 -8.15 18.82 -11.01
C THR A 48 -7.92 17.98 -12.27
N SER A 49 -8.67 16.89 -12.41
CA SER A 49 -8.51 15.95 -13.52
C SER A 49 -9.86 15.46 -14.03
N ASP A 50 -10.03 15.48 -15.34
CA ASP A 50 -11.10 14.78 -16.06
C ASP A 50 -10.52 13.47 -16.61
N MET A 51 -11.14 12.34 -16.24
CA MET A 51 -10.61 11.01 -16.53
C MET A 51 -11.66 10.14 -17.21
N GLU A 52 -11.19 9.30 -18.13
CA GLU A 52 -11.94 8.20 -18.71
C GLU A 52 -11.39 6.89 -18.15
N MET A 53 -12.24 6.12 -17.47
CA MET A 53 -11.91 4.78 -16.97
C MET A 53 -12.62 3.75 -17.83
N VAL A 54 -11.84 2.97 -18.58
CA VAL A 54 -12.33 1.90 -19.45
C VAL A 54 -12.14 0.56 -18.76
N LEU A 55 -13.24 -0.09 -18.35
CA LEU A 55 -13.21 -1.42 -17.75
C LEU A 55 -13.42 -2.45 -18.86
N ILE A 56 -12.46 -3.35 -19.03
CA ILE A 56 -12.47 -4.37 -20.09
C ILE A 56 -12.60 -5.75 -19.44
N ASP A 57 -13.69 -6.47 -19.71
CA ASP A 57 -13.88 -7.81 -19.15
C ASP A 57 -13.10 -8.90 -19.92
N LYS A 58 -13.11 -10.12 -19.40
CA LYS A 58 -12.45 -11.29 -20.02
C LYS A 58 -12.93 -11.60 -21.45
N ASN A 59 -14.14 -11.17 -21.81
CA ASN A 59 -14.75 -11.36 -23.13
C ASN A 59 -14.53 -10.13 -24.05
N LYS A 60 -13.72 -9.15 -23.63
CA LYS A 60 -13.44 -7.90 -24.34
C LYS A 60 -14.63 -6.94 -24.43
N ASN A 61 -15.62 -7.08 -23.56
CA ASN A 61 -16.65 -6.06 -23.45
C ASN A 61 -16.12 -4.87 -22.65
N GLU A 62 -16.45 -3.66 -23.10
CA GLU A 62 -16.02 -2.43 -22.47
C GLU A 62 -17.16 -1.75 -21.71
N ARG A 63 -16.81 -1.18 -20.56
CA ARG A 63 -17.66 -0.25 -19.81
C ARG A 63 -16.85 1.00 -19.54
N ILE A 64 -17.30 2.11 -20.08
CA ILE A 64 -16.63 3.40 -19.94
C ILE A 64 -17.27 4.16 -18.79
N ARG A 65 -16.46 4.82 -17.97
CA ARG A 65 -16.89 5.75 -16.92
C ARG A 65 -16.12 7.05 -17.06
N LEU A 66 -16.84 8.17 -16.97
CA LEU A 66 -16.23 9.50 -16.94
C LEU A 66 -16.21 9.98 -15.50
N LEU A 67 -15.04 10.44 -15.06
CA LEU A 67 -14.81 10.88 -13.69
C LEU A 67 -14.21 12.28 -13.68
N ARG A 68 -14.52 13.03 -12.63
CA ARG A 68 -13.78 14.24 -12.28
C ARG A 68 -13.20 14.10 -10.88
N THR A 69 -11.92 14.38 -10.75
CA THR A 69 -11.19 14.29 -9.48
C THR A 69 -10.59 15.62 -9.10
N PHE A 70 -10.62 15.90 -7.80
CA PHE A 70 -9.97 17.01 -7.15
C PHE A 70 -9.01 16.44 -6.11
N GLY A 71 -7.77 16.90 -6.14
CA GLY A 71 -6.74 16.58 -5.14
C GLY A 71 -6.31 17.85 -4.44
N LYS A 72 -5.97 17.76 -3.16
CA LYS A 72 -5.44 18.87 -2.39
C LYS A 72 -4.53 18.41 -1.27
N ASP A 73 -3.37 19.04 -1.17
CA ASP A 73 -2.45 18.82 -0.07
C ASP A 73 -2.90 19.56 1.19
N LYS A 74 -2.65 18.90 2.32
CA LYS A 74 -2.95 19.34 3.67
C LYS A 74 -1.74 19.10 4.56
N GLY A 75 -0.71 19.92 4.34
CA GLY A 75 0.60 19.65 4.91
C GLY A 75 1.20 18.46 4.18
N ARG A 76 1.45 17.35 4.88
CA ARG A 76 1.91 16.10 4.27
C ARG A 76 0.78 15.13 3.94
N ASP A 77 -0.42 15.39 4.47
CA ASP A 77 -1.61 14.60 4.18
C ASP A 77 -2.21 15.04 2.84
N GLN A 78 -3.00 14.16 2.23
CA GLN A 78 -3.64 14.43 0.94
C GLN A 78 -5.15 14.19 1.02
N TRP A 79 -5.93 15.13 0.49
CA TRP A 79 -7.39 15.00 0.39
C TRP A 79 -7.77 14.81 -1.08
N LYS A 80 -8.61 13.80 -1.35
CA LYS A 80 -9.06 13.48 -2.70
C LYS A 80 -10.57 13.37 -2.74
N LEU A 81 -11.18 14.02 -3.73
CA LEU A 81 -12.61 13.94 -4.01
C LEU A 81 -12.82 13.58 -5.47
N MET A 82 -13.60 12.53 -5.72
CA MET A 82 -13.87 12.01 -7.05
C MET A 82 -15.37 11.90 -7.26
N PHE A 83 -15.84 12.33 -8.43
CA PHE A 83 -17.23 12.20 -8.87
C PHE A 83 -17.30 11.36 -10.14
N PHE A 84 -18.22 10.41 -10.15
CA PHE A 84 -18.63 9.71 -11.36
C PHE A 84 -19.66 10.58 -12.09
N LEU A 85 -19.32 11.01 -13.30
CA LEU A 85 -20.15 11.87 -14.15
C LEU A 85 -21.04 11.03 -15.07
N GLU A 86 -20.48 9.94 -15.60
CA GLU A 86 -21.16 9.02 -16.51
C GLU A 86 -20.69 7.57 -16.27
N PRO A 87 -21.49 6.56 -16.63
CA PRO A 87 -22.86 6.63 -17.16
C PRO A 87 -23.94 6.80 -16.09
N ALA A 88 -25.20 6.96 -16.51
CA ALA A 88 -26.33 7.30 -15.63
C ALA A 88 -26.53 6.36 -14.42
N ASN A 89 -26.12 5.10 -14.51
CA ASN A 89 -26.24 4.12 -13.42
C ASN A 89 -25.22 4.31 -12.28
N VAL A 90 -24.13 5.06 -12.53
CA VAL A 90 -23.11 5.41 -11.52
C VAL A 90 -22.97 6.93 -11.34
N LYS A 91 -23.68 7.72 -12.15
CA LYS A 91 -23.68 9.17 -12.08
C LYS A 91 -24.00 9.65 -10.66
N ASP A 92 -23.26 10.67 -10.22
CA ASP A 92 -23.33 11.28 -8.90
C ASP A 92 -22.87 10.37 -7.74
N THR A 93 -22.35 9.17 -8.02
CA THR A 93 -21.50 8.47 -7.06
C THR A 93 -20.28 9.33 -6.78
N ALA A 94 -19.93 9.46 -5.50
CA ALA A 94 -18.78 10.24 -5.08
C ALA A 94 -17.91 9.44 -4.12
N PHE A 95 -16.60 9.58 -4.27
CA PHE A 95 -15.60 8.99 -3.39
C PHE A 95 -14.77 10.11 -2.75
N LEU A 96 -14.59 10.04 -1.44
CA LEU A 96 -13.79 10.96 -0.65
C LEU A 96 -12.72 10.16 0.10
N SER A 97 -11.47 10.60 0.02
CA SER A 97 -10.40 10.07 0.85
C SER A 97 -9.63 11.19 1.55
N TYR A 98 -9.27 10.92 2.81
CA TYR A 98 -8.25 11.64 3.56
C TYR A 98 -7.11 10.67 3.82
N ASP A 99 -6.02 10.90 3.10
CA ASP A 99 -4.84 10.04 3.09
C ASP A 99 -3.84 10.67 4.07
N TYR A 100 -3.43 9.90 5.08
CA TYR A 100 -2.55 10.41 6.14
C TYR A 100 -1.11 9.97 5.91
N TYR A 101 -0.16 10.89 6.07
CA TYR A 101 1.26 10.57 5.90
C TYR A 101 1.78 9.64 7.02
N ASP A 102 1.18 9.74 8.20
CA ASP A 102 1.53 8.90 9.35
C ASP A 102 1.16 7.43 9.09
N ALA A 103 2.18 6.57 9.01
CA ALA A 103 2.01 5.14 8.76
C ALA A 103 1.16 4.43 9.82
N ASP A 104 1.12 4.95 11.06
CA ASP A 104 0.33 4.36 12.15
C ASP A 104 -1.15 4.78 12.12
N LYS A 105 -1.53 5.63 11.16
CA LYS A 105 -2.90 6.13 11.02
C LYS A 105 -3.52 5.62 9.72
N ASP A 106 -4.68 4.97 9.85
CA ASP A 106 -5.43 4.51 8.69
C ASP A 106 -6.13 5.67 7.96
N ASP A 107 -6.03 5.68 6.63
CA ASP A 107 -6.77 6.64 5.78
C ASP A 107 -8.28 6.54 6.00
N ASP A 108 -8.94 7.69 5.98
CA ASP A 108 -10.40 7.72 6.02
C ASP A 108 -10.98 7.77 4.62
N GLN A 109 -11.92 6.88 4.34
CA GLN A 109 -12.54 6.74 3.03
C GLN A 109 -14.06 6.63 3.11
N TRP A 110 -14.74 7.33 2.20
CA TRP A 110 -16.19 7.28 2.09
C TRP A 110 -16.63 7.17 0.63
N LEU A 111 -17.68 6.36 0.42
CA LEU A 111 -18.37 6.22 -0.84
C LEU A 111 -19.82 6.67 -0.68
N TYR A 112 -20.21 7.71 -1.39
CA TYR A 112 -21.60 8.15 -1.49
C TYR A 112 -22.29 7.43 -2.65
N LEU A 113 -23.42 6.81 -2.36
CA LEU A 113 -24.24 6.07 -3.32
C LEU A 113 -25.59 6.79 -3.50
N PRO A 114 -25.81 7.52 -4.61
CA PRO A 114 -26.99 8.38 -4.79
C PRO A 114 -28.29 7.57 -4.84
N ALA A 115 -28.27 6.40 -5.47
CA ALA A 115 -29.43 5.50 -5.55
C ALA A 115 -29.96 5.09 -4.16
N LEU A 116 -29.08 5.04 -3.16
CA LEU A 116 -29.43 4.69 -1.79
C LEU A 116 -29.55 5.93 -0.88
N ARG A 117 -29.12 7.11 -1.36
CA ARG A 117 -28.90 8.32 -0.55
C ARG A 117 -28.10 8.03 0.72
N LYS A 118 -27.08 7.19 0.61
CA LYS A 118 -26.26 6.73 1.74
C LYS A 118 -24.79 6.97 1.48
N THR A 119 -24.09 7.36 2.53
CA THR A 119 -22.64 7.37 2.60
C THR A 119 -22.17 6.12 3.34
N LYS A 120 -21.35 5.29 2.69
CA LYS A 120 -20.67 4.14 3.29
C LYS A 120 -19.25 4.56 3.65
N ARG A 121 -18.84 4.39 4.91
CA ARG A 121 -17.41 4.43 5.28
C ARG A 121 -16.75 3.12 4.86
N ILE A 122 -15.59 3.19 4.24
CA ILE A 122 -14.80 2.01 3.86
C ILE A 122 -13.86 1.72 5.03
N ALA A 123 -14.07 0.58 5.70
CA ALA A 123 -13.21 0.15 6.80
C ALA A 123 -11.85 -0.32 6.26
N SER A 124 -10.80 -0.27 7.08
CA SER A 124 -9.46 -0.69 6.66
C SER A 124 -9.42 -2.12 6.09
N SER A 125 -10.18 -3.04 6.69
CA SER A 125 -10.34 -4.42 6.20
C SER A 125 -11.07 -4.56 4.86
N ASP A 126 -11.84 -3.54 4.45
CA ASP A 126 -12.55 -3.50 3.17
C ASP A 126 -11.70 -2.86 2.07
N LYS A 127 -10.53 -2.27 2.41
CA LYS A 127 -9.75 -1.46 1.46
C LYS A 127 -9.15 -2.26 0.30
N SER A 128 -8.84 -3.54 0.53
CA SER A 128 -8.37 -4.46 -0.51
C SER A 128 -9.49 -4.91 -1.48
N SER A 129 -10.75 -4.57 -1.20
CA SER A 129 -11.87 -4.89 -2.10
C SER A 129 -11.85 -4.04 -3.37
N ALA A 130 -12.37 -4.59 -4.47
CA ALA A 130 -12.47 -3.92 -5.76
C ALA A 130 -13.25 -2.59 -5.68
N PHE A 131 -12.61 -1.51 -6.13
CA PHE A 131 -13.18 -0.19 -6.28
C PHE A 131 -14.18 -0.20 -7.43
N MET A 132 -15.47 -0.11 -7.07
CA MET A 132 -16.58 0.01 -8.02
C MET A 132 -16.57 -1.07 -9.13
N GLY A 133 -16.07 -2.28 -8.83
CA GLY A 133 -15.96 -3.38 -9.80
C GLY A 133 -14.90 -3.18 -10.90
N SER A 134 -13.91 -2.33 -10.66
CA SER A 134 -12.68 -2.24 -11.45
C SER A 134 -11.60 -3.19 -10.92
N ASP A 135 -10.47 -3.26 -11.61
CA ASP A 135 -9.28 -3.98 -11.13
C ASP A 135 -8.49 -3.21 -10.06
N PHE A 136 -8.82 -1.93 -9.81
CA PHE A 136 -8.31 -1.19 -8.66
C PHE A 136 -9.03 -1.62 -7.39
N SER A 137 -8.32 -1.65 -6.28
CA SER A 137 -8.87 -1.73 -4.93
C SER A 137 -9.21 -0.34 -4.38
N TYR A 138 -9.93 -0.24 -3.26
CA TYR A 138 -10.06 1.05 -2.56
C TYR A 138 -8.71 1.55 -2.01
N ALA A 139 -7.79 0.64 -1.68
CA ALA A 139 -6.45 0.99 -1.23
C ALA A 139 -5.61 1.65 -2.34
N ASP A 140 -5.78 1.22 -3.60
CA ASP A 140 -5.11 1.85 -4.76
C ASP A 140 -5.58 3.29 -5.02
N MET A 141 -6.68 3.71 -4.41
CA MET A 141 -7.21 5.06 -4.56
C MET A 141 -6.58 6.07 -3.59
N THR A 142 -5.68 5.64 -2.71
CA THR A 142 -4.96 6.50 -1.74
C THR A 142 -3.47 6.56 -2.04
N THR A 143 -2.78 7.48 -1.37
CA THR A 143 -1.33 7.54 -1.34
C THR A 143 -0.79 6.66 -0.22
N GLU A 144 0.23 5.87 -0.53
CA GLU A 144 0.84 4.95 0.44
C GLU A 144 1.97 5.64 1.21
N ALA A 145 2.01 5.48 2.53
CA ALA A 145 3.17 5.91 3.32
C ALA A 145 4.38 5.00 3.08
N LEU A 146 5.54 5.58 2.74
CA LEU A 146 6.78 4.84 2.50
C LEU A 146 7.21 3.96 3.69
N ASP A 147 6.91 4.41 4.90
CA ASP A 147 7.29 3.73 6.15
C ASP A 147 6.51 2.44 6.40
N ASN A 148 5.46 2.15 5.62
CA ASN A 148 4.72 0.89 5.66
C ASN A 148 5.47 -0.29 5.03
N TYR A 149 6.59 -0.06 4.35
CA TYR A 149 7.28 -1.07 3.57
C TYR A 149 8.78 -1.12 3.87
N ASP A 150 9.39 -2.27 3.64
CA ASP A 150 10.83 -2.43 3.43
C ASP A 150 11.13 -2.51 1.93
N TYR A 151 12.21 -1.88 1.48
CA TYR A 151 12.59 -1.85 0.07
C TYR A 151 13.89 -2.61 -0.17
N LYS A 152 14.02 -3.17 -1.36
CA LYS A 152 15.24 -3.84 -1.82
C LYS A 152 15.51 -3.54 -3.28
N LEU A 153 16.69 -3.01 -3.58
CA LEU A 153 17.10 -2.82 -4.97
C LEU A 153 17.53 -4.17 -5.55
N LEU A 154 16.74 -4.70 -6.49
CA LEU A 154 17.02 -5.98 -7.12
C LEU A 154 18.06 -5.85 -8.23
N LYS A 155 17.87 -4.88 -9.13
CA LYS A 155 18.78 -4.60 -10.24
C LYS A 155 18.46 -3.28 -10.94
N GLU A 156 19.39 -2.83 -11.75
CA GLU A 156 19.16 -1.82 -12.79
C GLU A 156 18.86 -2.54 -14.11
N MET A 157 17.92 -2.02 -14.89
CA MET A 157 17.55 -2.59 -16.18
C MET A 157 17.06 -1.53 -17.16
N ASP A 158 16.80 -1.94 -18.39
CA ASP A 158 16.24 -1.09 -19.43
C ASP A 158 14.80 -1.52 -19.73
N VAL A 159 13.87 -0.58 -19.71
CA VAL A 159 12.47 -0.77 -20.08
C VAL A 159 12.12 0.24 -21.15
N ARG A 160 11.86 -0.26 -22.37
CA ARG A 160 11.48 0.56 -23.53
C ARG A 160 12.49 1.69 -23.84
N GLY A 161 13.79 1.46 -23.64
CA GLY A 161 14.85 2.44 -23.89
C GLY A 161 15.17 3.36 -22.71
N HIS A 162 14.55 3.14 -21.56
CA HIS A 162 14.76 3.92 -20.35
C HIS A 162 15.45 3.07 -19.28
N LYS A 163 16.53 3.60 -18.70
CA LYS A 163 17.15 3.02 -17.51
C LYS A 163 16.21 3.15 -16.32
N VAL A 164 15.95 2.03 -15.64
CA VAL A 164 15.06 1.95 -14.47
C VAL A 164 15.71 1.13 -13.36
N TRP A 165 15.29 1.39 -12.12
CA TRP A 165 15.59 0.56 -10.96
C TRP A 165 14.43 -0.41 -10.72
N LEU A 166 14.73 -1.71 -10.68
CA LEU A 166 13.79 -2.71 -10.21
C LEU A 166 13.90 -2.80 -8.69
N ILE A 167 12.89 -2.28 -7.99
CA ILE A 167 12.80 -2.27 -6.53
C ILE A 167 11.67 -3.21 -6.10
N GLU A 168 11.99 -4.12 -5.20
CA GLU A 168 11.02 -4.91 -4.46
C GLU A 168 10.58 -4.14 -3.22
N ARG A 169 9.28 -4.19 -2.90
CA ARG A 169 8.72 -3.66 -1.66
C ARG A 169 7.98 -4.75 -0.91
N VAL A 170 8.15 -4.83 0.40
CA VAL A 170 7.47 -5.80 1.27
C VAL A 170 6.79 -5.07 2.43
N PRO A 171 5.50 -5.34 2.71
CA PRO A 171 4.80 -4.76 3.85
C PRO A 171 5.48 -5.06 5.19
N ARG A 172 5.58 -4.07 6.08
CA ARG A 172 6.16 -4.22 7.43
C ARG A 172 5.23 -4.85 8.47
N SER A 173 3.92 -4.90 8.19
CA SER A 173 2.94 -5.42 9.15
C SER A 173 1.77 -6.11 8.47
N GLU A 174 1.14 -7.05 9.18
CA GLU A 174 -0.10 -7.70 8.74
C GLU A 174 -1.21 -6.68 8.46
N ARG A 175 -1.27 -5.57 9.20
CA ARG A 175 -2.22 -4.48 8.92
C ARG A 175 -2.05 -3.93 7.51
N VAL A 176 -0.81 -3.71 7.06
CA VAL A 176 -0.52 -3.22 5.70
C VAL A 176 -0.85 -4.31 4.67
N VAL A 177 -0.56 -5.57 4.98
CA VAL A 177 -0.95 -6.72 4.14
C VAL A 177 -2.47 -6.75 3.94
N ASP A 178 -3.26 -6.68 5.01
CA ASP A 178 -4.72 -6.73 4.98
C ASP A 178 -5.33 -5.52 4.25
N GLN A 179 -4.79 -4.32 4.51
CA GLN A 179 -5.26 -3.07 3.91
C GLN A 179 -5.11 -3.08 2.38
N TYR A 180 -3.95 -3.51 1.88
CA TYR A 180 -3.62 -3.44 0.45
C TYR A 180 -3.82 -4.78 -0.30
N GLY A 181 -4.08 -5.87 0.42
CA GLY A 181 -4.38 -7.17 -0.18
C GLY A 181 -3.19 -7.87 -0.82
N TYR A 182 -1.95 -7.53 -0.44
CA TYR A 182 -0.77 -8.28 -0.87
C TYR A 182 -0.81 -9.69 -0.27
N THR A 183 -0.51 -10.72 -1.06
CA THR A 183 -0.39 -12.11 -0.59
C THR A 183 0.95 -12.69 -0.99
#